data_AF-A0A0C2WUQ9-F1
#
_entry.id   AF-A0A0C2WUQ9-F1
#
_cell.length_a   1.000
_cell.length_b   1.000
_cell.length_c   1.000
_cell.angle_alpha   90.00
_cell.angle_beta   90.00
_cell.angle_gamma   90.00
#
_symmetry.space_group_name_H-M   'P 1'
#
loop_
_entity.id
_entity.type
_entity.pdbx_description
1 polymer ?
#
loop_
_entity_poly.entity_id
_entity_poly.type
_entity_poly.pdbx_seq_one_letter_code
_entity_poly.pdbx_strand_id
1 'polypeptide(L)'
;MANISTSAIHEEREAYTPPIHRIPYDILSAIFLDICYKDASTPLRLQAVCRSWRDILLGTPLAWARIPVGINLEGRHYDLICTYLERSHNLPLHLHIDALTDSRIIEKLRESADRVRCFQGRDRPISRIISPPLTFSNLEKLSMYGTRTYKDYLIAGWNMGMFPNLTSLDICWSDEYLKFISTSTGLPPLTELVVSCENTVALDTILDKCSQSLRLLHVTTVFQSPTEDRQRVLRVFPNLCYLNLGFHSSSPKGSSWSFNGLAPNLEFFYGEGIAVPPVDIYGVTALGIDQQHDLSTFSKLKMLYIAGEPVFALDVIRDLNDRPWLCPELSQISVERHLETIKEAAELLNQRAKTTGRKVEMDFGVRRINLLDQWRETMNVDQPTSFVP
;
A
#
# COMPACT_ATOMS: atom_id res chain seq x y z
N MET A 1 43.97 -10.52 54.74
CA MET A 1 43.25 -11.21 53.65
C MET A 1 41.90 -10.51 53.50
N ALA A 2 41.76 -9.66 52.49
CA ALA A 2 40.56 -8.83 52.33
C ALA A 2 39.53 -9.57 51.47
N ASN A 3 38.39 -9.89 52.08
CA ASN A 3 37.19 -10.37 51.38
C ASN A 3 36.65 -9.22 50.52
N ILE A 4 36.94 -9.26 49.22
CA ILE A 4 36.24 -8.40 48.26
C ILE A 4 34.81 -8.91 48.20
N SER A 5 33.87 -8.09 48.65
CA SER A 5 32.44 -8.41 48.65
C SER A 5 31.98 -8.69 47.22
N THR A 6 31.42 -9.88 47.00
CA THR A 6 30.88 -10.33 45.71
C THR A 6 29.81 -9.38 45.16
N SER A 7 29.16 -8.56 46.01
CA SER A 7 28.18 -7.56 45.59
C SER A 7 28.81 -6.36 44.87
N ALA A 8 30.00 -5.90 45.31
CA ALA A 8 30.67 -4.75 44.70
C ALA A 8 31.19 -5.07 43.29
N ILE A 9 31.64 -6.32 43.07
CA ILE A 9 32.03 -6.82 41.73
C ILE A 9 30.81 -6.94 40.81
N HIS A 10 29.63 -7.21 41.36
CA HIS A 10 28.38 -7.31 40.59
C HIS A 10 27.88 -5.93 40.13
N GLU A 11 27.91 -4.93 41.02
CA GLU A 11 27.53 -3.54 40.72
C GLU A 11 28.49 -2.89 39.70
N GLU A 12 29.81 -3.14 39.79
CA GLU A 12 30.79 -2.64 38.83
C GLU A 12 30.61 -3.24 37.43
N ARG A 13 30.22 -4.53 37.34
CA ARG A 13 29.93 -5.20 36.07
C ARG A 13 28.65 -4.70 35.38
N GLU A 14 27.62 -4.35 36.15
CA GLU A 14 26.40 -3.77 35.56
C GLU A 14 26.66 -2.41 34.92
N ALA A 15 27.51 -1.57 35.52
CA ALA A 15 27.87 -0.25 34.99
C ALA A 15 28.53 -0.31 33.58
N TYR A 16 29.28 -1.36 33.28
CA TYR A 16 29.95 -1.57 31.98
C TYR A 16 29.14 -2.37 30.97
N THR A 17 27.95 -2.84 31.33
CA THR A 17 27.08 -3.55 30.40
C THR A 17 26.46 -2.55 29.42
N PRO A 18 26.77 -2.62 28.10
CA PRO A 18 26.22 -1.70 27.12
C PRO A 18 24.69 -1.66 27.22
N PRO A 19 24.04 -0.48 27.04
CA PRO A 19 22.60 -0.31 27.26
C PRO A 19 21.73 -1.36 26.56
N ILE A 20 22.17 -1.84 25.40
CA ILE A 20 21.46 -2.84 24.63
C ILE A 20 21.38 -4.22 25.29
N HIS A 21 22.36 -4.60 26.11
CA HIS A 21 22.31 -5.85 26.84
C HIS A 21 21.41 -5.78 28.09
N ARG A 22 20.86 -4.60 28.39
CA ARG A 22 19.87 -4.38 29.45
C ARG A 22 18.44 -4.42 28.93
N ILE A 23 18.25 -4.42 27.61
CA ILE A 23 16.92 -4.50 26.99
C ILE A 23 16.52 -5.98 26.92
N PRO A 24 15.29 -6.34 27.36
CA PRO A 24 14.80 -7.71 27.25
C PRO A 24 14.79 -8.21 25.81
N TYR A 25 14.99 -9.52 25.65
CA TYR A 25 14.98 -10.20 24.36
C TYR A 25 13.75 -9.84 23.51
N ASP A 26 12.55 -9.90 24.10
CA ASP A 26 11.29 -9.69 23.40
C ASP A 26 11.14 -8.26 22.85
N ILE A 27 11.70 -7.28 23.56
CA ILE A 27 11.68 -5.89 23.11
C ILE A 27 12.65 -5.69 21.95
N LEU A 28 13.85 -6.28 22.03
CA LEU A 28 14.82 -6.21 20.93
C LEU A 28 14.34 -6.98 19.69
N SER A 29 13.72 -8.14 19.85
CA SER A 29 13.17 -8.91 18.73
C SER A 29 12.03 -8.12 18.04
N ALA A 30 11.14 -7.49 18.81
CA ALA A 30 10.09 -6.63 18.26
C ALA A 30 10.67 -5.42 17.50
N ILE A 31 11.69 -4.75 18.04
CA ILE A 31 12.38 -3.65 17.35
C ILE A 31 13.03 -4.16 16.06
N PHE A 32 13.74 -5.28 16.10
CA PHE A 32 14.37 -5.84 14.91
C PHE A 32 13.35 -6.22 13.85
N LEU A 33 12.21 -6.80 14.25
CA LEU A 33 11.13 -7.12 13.34
C LEU A 33 10.57 -5.88 12.63
N ASP A 34 10.36 -4.77 13.34
CA ASP A 34 9.90 -3.52 12.72
C ASP A 34 10.89 -3.00 11.67
N ILE A 35 12.20 -3.07 11.96
CA ILE A 35 13.24 -2.62 11.01
C ILE A 35 13.35 -3.60 9.83
N CYS A 36 13.26 -4.91 10.08
CA CYS A 36 13.27 -5.95 9.05
C CYS A 36 12.03 -5.88 8.14
N TYR A 37 10.90 -5.43 8.66
CA TYR A 37 9.68 -5.22 7.87
C TYR A 37 9.88 -4.13 6.81
N LYS A 38 10.61 -3.06 7.16
CA LYS A 38 10.90 -1.92 6.27
C LYS A 38 11.94 -2.24 5.19
N ASP A 39 12.92 -3.09 5.51
CA ASP A 39 13.95 -3.50 4.57
C ASP A 39 14.33 -4.97 4.79
N ALA A 40 14.01 -5.79 3.81
CA ALA A 40 14.21 -7.23 3.85
C ALA A 40 15.69 -7.65 3.87
N SER A 41 16.65 -6.76 3.60
CA SER A 41 18.10 -7.02 3.75
C SER A 41 18.62 -6.79 5.17
N THR A 42 17.82 -6.12 6.02
CA THR A 42 18.16 -5.77 7.40
C THR A 42 18.61 -6.95 8.28
N PRO A 43 17.98 -8.15 8.22
CA PRO A 43 18.44 -9.28 9.02
C PRO A 43 19.94 -9.56 8.85
N LEU A 44 20.48 -9.38 7.64
CA LEU A 44 21.89 -9.61 7.33
C LEU A 44 22.81 -8.58 7.96
N ARG A 45 22.37 -7.32 8.06
CA ARG A 45 23.12 -6.23 8.66
C ARG A 45 23.09 -6.32 10.18
N LEU A 46 21.91 -6.56 10.76
CA LEU A 46 21.75 -6.65 12.22
C LEU A 46 22.53 -7.84 12.81
N GLN A 47 22.56 -9.00 12.14
CA GLN A 47 23.33 -10.16 12.62
C GLN A 47 24.87 -9.95 12.57
N ALA A 48 25.34 -8.91 11.88
CA ALA A 48 26.76 -8.59 11.79
C ALA A 48 27.25 -7.70 12.94
N VAL A 49 26.34 -7.08 13.71
CA VAL A 49 26.68 -6.11 14.75
C VAL A 49 27.37 -6.77 15.94
N CYS A 50 26.73 -7.75 16.58
CA CYS A 50 27.33 -8.52 17.67
C CYS A 50 26.73 -9.93 17.77
N ARG A 51 27.32 -10.81 18.60
CA ARG A 51 26.81 -12.18 18.82
C ARG A 51 25.39 -12.18 19.36
N SER A 52 25.09 -11.35 20.36
CA SER A 52 23.75 -11.26 20.95
C SER A 52 22.67 -10.87 19.93
N TRP A 53 22.94 -9.92 19.03
CA TRP A 53 21.98 -9.53 18.00
C TRP A 53 21.76 -10.66 16.97
N ARG A 54 22.84 -11.38 16.63
CA ARG A 54 22.75 -12.56 15.78
C ARG A 54 21.88 -13.63 16.42
N ASP A 55 22.09 -13.93 17.70
CA ASP A 55 21.33 -14.94 18.42
C ASP A 55 19.84 -14.56 18.49
N ILE A 56 19.53 -13.28 18.73
CA ILE A 56 18.16 -12.75 18.69
C ILE A 56 17.53 -12.95 17.31
N LEU A 57 18.21 -12.59 16.22
CA LEU A 57 17.66 -12.74 14.87
C LEU A 57 17.49 -14.20 14.46
N LEU A 58 18.42 -15.07 14.85
CA LEU A 58 18.30 -16.51 14.59
C LEU A 58 17.14 -17.12 15.39
N GLY A 59 16.90 -16.63 16.61
CA GLY A 59 15.73 -16.97 17.42
C GLY A 59 14.44 -16.24 17.03
N THR A 60 14.45 -15.45 15.94
CA THR A 60 13.28 -14.70 15.46
C THR A 60 12.99 -15.03 13.99
N PRO A 61 12.37 -16.20 13.70
CA PRO A 61 12.15 -16.69 12.34
C PRO A 61 11.38 -15.73 11.43
N LEU A 62 10.45 -14.96 12.01
CA LEU A 62 9.63 -13.98 11.27
C LEU A 62 10.48 -12.90 10.59
N ALA A 63 11.65 -12.56 11.14
CA ALA A 63 12.59 -11.62 10.51
C ALA A 63 13.12 -12.11 9.16
N TRP A 64 13.06 -13.43 8.91
CA TRP A 64 13.55 -14.09 7.69
C TRP A 64 12.43 -14.45 6.71
N ALA A 65 11.16 -14.21 7.07
CA ALA A 65 10.01 -14.58 6.24
C ALA A 65 9.79 -13.63 5.05
N ARG A 66 10.45 -12.45 5.05
CA ARG A 66 10.45 -11.52 3.92
C ARG A 66 11.74 -11.68 3.12
N ILE A 67 11.64 -12.22 1.90
CA ILE A 67 12.81 -12.57 1.09
C ILE A 67 13.07 -11.47 0.05
N PRO A 68 14.22 -10.78 0.11
CA PRO A 68 14.60 -9.83 -0.92
C PRO A 68 15.17 -10.58 -2.13
N VAL A 69 14.47 -10.54 -3.26
CA VAL A 69 14.89 -11.18 -4.51
C VAL A 69 15.19 -10.10 -5.54
N GLY A 70 16.45 -9.98 -5.97
CA GLY A 70 16.86 -9.02 -7.00
C GLY A 70 17.69 -7.83 -6.52
N ILE A 71 18.12 -7.79 -5.26
CA ILE A 71 19.21 -6.90 -4.83
C ILE A 71 20.48 -7.37 -5.55
N ASN A 72 21.19 -6.48 -6.27
CA ASN A 72 22.50 -6.76 -6.90
C ASN A 72 23.49 -7.28 -5.85
N LEU A 73 23.54 -8.59 -5.66
CA LEU A 73 24.36 -9.27 -4.66
C LEU A 73 25.30 -10.22 -5.41
N GLU A 74 26.27 -9.66 -6.12
CA GLU A 74 27.51 -10.27 -6.63
C GLU A 74 27.54 -11.83 -6.70
N GLY A 75 26.56 -12.44 -7.39
CA GLY A 75 26.52 -13.88 -7.64
C GLY A 75 26.13 -14.83 -6.48
N ARG A 76 25.81 -14.35 -5.26
CA ARG A 76 25.46 -15.21 -4.10
C ARG A 76 23.96 -15.32 -3.79
N HIS A 77 23.12 -15.05 -4.78
CA HIS A 77 21.67 -14.95 -4.58
C HIS A 77 21.02 -16.28 -4.17
N TYR A 78 21.49 -17.42 -4.70
CA TYR A 78 20.91 -18.73 -4.39
C TYR A 78 21.10 -19.11 -2.91
N ASP A 79 22.35 -19.07 -2.42
CA ASP A 79 22.67 -19.42 -1.03
C ASP A 79 21.94 -18.50 -0.04
N LEU A 80 21.77 -17.23 -0.41
CA LEU A 80 21.02 -16.29 0.40
C LEU A 80 19.55 -16.67 0.50
N ILE A 81 18.91 -17.01 -0.62
CA ILE A 81 17.51 -17.43 -0.63
C ILE A 81 17.33 -18.71 0.19
N CYS A 82 18.23 -19.68 0.03
CA CYS A 82 18.24 -20.88 0.88
C CYS A 82 18.36 -20.51 2.36
N THR A 83 19.26 -19.59 2.72
CA THR A 83 19.42 -19.12 4.10
C THR A 83 18.13 -18.50 4.67
N TYR A 84 17.41 -17.68 3.89
CA TYR A 84 16.14 -17.09 4.32
C TYR A 84 15.05 -18.16 4.48
N LEU A 85 14.95 -19.09 3.52
CA LEU A 85 13.98 -20.19 3.58
C LEU A 85 14.22 -21.11 4.77
N GLU A 86 15.47 -21.40 5.09
CA GLU A 86 15.86 -22.21 6.25
C GLU A 86 15.53 -21.52 7.58
N ARG A 87 15.87 -20.23 7.70
CA ARG A 87 15.68 -19.46 8.95
C ARG A 87 14.24 -19.02 9.20
N SER A 88 13.43 -18.94 8.15
CA SER A 88 11.98 -18.68 8.28
C SER A 88 11.17 -19.94 8.63
N HIS A 89 11.81 -21.11 8.67
CA HIS A 89 11.16 -22.40 8.95
C HIS A 89 9.94 -22.65 8.04
N ASN A 90 8.74 -22.79 8.62
CA ASN A 90 7.49 -22.99 7.87
C ASN A 90 6.60 -21.74 7.88
N LEU A 91 7.15 -20.58 8.24
CA LEU A 91 6.35 -19.34 8.27
C LEU A 91 5.90 -18.93 6.86
N PRO A 92 4.75 -18.23 6.76
CA PRO A 92 4.29 -17.63 5.52
C PRO A 92 5.31 -16.64 4.94
N LEU A 93 5.57 -16.73 3.64
CA LEU A 93 6.61 -15.98 2.95
C LEU A 93 6.05 -14.75 2.24
N HIS A 94 6.81 -13.66 2.32
CA HIS A 94 6.59 -12.43 1.58
C HIS A 94 7.76 -12.20 0.62
N LEU A 95 7.51 -12.30 -0.68
CA LEU A 95 8.54 -12.26 -1.71
C LEU A 95 8.49 -10.92 -2.44
N HIS A 96 9.62 -10.21 -2.47
CA HIS A 96 9.80 -9.00 -3.28
C HIS A 96 10.80 -9.27 -4.39
N ILE A 97 10.37 -9.22 -5.66
CA ILE A 97 11.09 -9.79 -6.81
C ILE A 97 11.24 -8.79 -7.95
N ASP A 98 12.41 -8.15 -8.03
CA ASP A 98 12.67 -7.14 -9.07
C ASP A 98 13.59 -7.63 -10.19
N ALA A 99 14.35 -8.69 -9.94
CA ALA A 99 15.27 -9.25 -10.92
C ALA A 99 15.52 -10.73 -10.64
N LEU A 100 15.40 -11.58 -11.66
CA LEU A 100 15.83 -12.98 -11.62
C LEU A 100 16.32 -13.47 -12.98
N THR A 101 17.52 -14.07 -12.99
CA THR A 101 18.10 -14.75 -14.15
C THR A 101 18.45 -16.22 -13.89
N ASP A 102 18.68 -16.63 -12.63
CA ASP A 102 19.04 -18.00 -12.25
C ASP A 102 17.80 -18.91 -12.13
N SER A 103 17.77 -20.01 -12.89
CA SER A 103 16.68 -21.00 -12.86
C SER A 103 16.60 -21.73 -11.51
N ARG A 104 17.71 -21.91 -10.80
CA ARG A 104 17.74 -22.59 -9.50
C ARG A 104 16.94 -21.83 -8.45
N ILE A 105 16.98 -20.50 -8.51
CA ILE A 105 16.20 -19.65 -7.62
C ILE A 105 14.71 -19.78 -7.91
N ILE A 106 14.34 -19.80 -9.20
CA ILE A 106 12.96 -19.98 -9.62
C ILE A 106 12.42 -21.31 -9.08
N GLU A 107 13.14 -22.42 -9.29
CA GLU A 107 12.73 -23.72 -8.75
C GLU A 107 12.64 -23.72 -7.23
N LYS A 108 13.60 -23.11 -6.52
CA LYS A 108 13.58 -23.04 -5.06
C LYS A 108 12.37 -22.28 -4.51
N LEU A 109 11.98 -21.18 -5.16
CA LEU A 109 10.79 -20.42 -4.78
C LEU A 109 9.50 -21.17 -5.14
N ARG A 110 9.48 -21.89 -6.26
CA ARG A 110 8.39 -22.78 -6.68
C ARG A 110 8.17 -23.93 -5.70
N GLU A 111 9.24 -24.52 -5.16
CA GLU A 111 9.18 -25.54 -4.10
C GLU A 111 8.51 -25.03 -2.81
N SER A 112 8.49 -23.71 -2.60
CA SER A 112 7.93 -23.08 -1.39
C SER A 112 6.54 -22.46 -1.66
N ALA A 113 5.87 -22.83 -2.75
CA ALA A 113 4.62 -22.20 -3.20
C ALA A 113 3.50 -22.26 -2.15
N ASP A 114 3.43 -23.33 -1.35
CA ASP A 114 2.50 -23.50 -0.25
C ASP A 114 2.73 -22.51 0.89
N ARG A 115 3.94 -21.97 1.03
CA ARG A 115 4.27 -21.00 2.07
C ARG A 115 4.06 -19.55 1.60
N VAL A 116 4.00 -19.28 0.29
CA VAL A 116 3.96 -17.90 -0.19
C VAL A 116 2.60 -17.26 0.07
N ARG A 117 2.63 -16.16 0.83
CA ARG A 117 1.46 -15.33 1.17
C ARG A 117 1.40 -14.04 0.37
N CYS A 118 2.55 -13.52 -0.06
CA CYS A 118 2.63 -12.27 -0.81
C CYS A 118 3.71 -12.31 -1.89
N PHE A 119 3.37 -11.87 -3.10
CA PHE A 119 4.30 -11.54 -4.18
C PHE A 119 4.21 -10.05 -4.48
N GLN A 120 5.35 -9.37 -4.58
CA GLN A 120 5.46 -7.99 -5.02
C GLN A 120 6.68 -7.84 -5.91
N GLY A 121 6.64 -7.00 -6.95
CA GLY A 121 7.83 -6.77 -7.78
C GLY A 121 7.53 -6.63 -9.26
N ARG A 122 8.56 -6.86 -10.08
CA ARG A 122 8.41 -6.83 -11.54
C ARG A 122 7.62 -8.02 -12.04
N ASP A 123 6.76 -7.76 -13.00
CA ASP A 123 5.88 -8.74 -13.60
C ASP A 123 6.60 -9.95 -14.23
N ARG A 124 7.67 -9.74 -14.98
CA ARG A 124 8.38 -10.81 -15.71
C ARG A 124 9.07 -11.82 -14.79
N PRO A 125 9.82 -11.43 -13.74
CA PRO A 125 10.34 -12.37 -12.76
C PRO A 125 9.23 -13.15 -12.04
N ILE A 126 8.17 -12.46 -11.61
CA ILE A 126 7.05 -13.08 -10.89
C ILE A 126 6.35 -14.10 -11.77
N SER A 127 6.02 -13.77 -13.02
CA SER A 127 5.29 -14.66 -13.93
C SER A 127 6.01 -15.99 -14.16
N ARG A 128 7.34 -16.02 -14.15
CA ARG A 128 8.14 -17.26 -14.26
C ARG A 128 8.00 -18.17 -13.04
N ILE A 129 7.75 -17.61 -11.86
CA ILE A 129 7.55 -18.36 -10.61
C ILE A 129 6.10 -18.85 -10.56
N ILE A 130 5.14 -17.97 -10.85
CA ILE A 130 3.70 -18.29 -10.76
C ILE A 130 3.14 -19.00 -12.00
N SER A 131 3.96 -19.73 -12.75
CA SER A 131 3.51 -20.44 -13.94
C SER A 131 2.97 -21.85 -13.63
N PRO A 132 2.02 -22.36 -14.44
CA PRO A 132 1.46 -23.69 -14.29
C PRO A 132 2.52 -24.81 -14.22
N PRO A 133 2.21 -25.95 -13.59
CA PRO A 133 0.91 -26.35 -13.03
C PRO A 133 0.72 -25.99 -11.54
N LEU A 134 1.53 -25.08 -10.99
CA LEU A 134 1.52 -24.77 -9.56
C LEU A 134 0.23 -24.07 -9.11
N THR A 135 -0.18 -24.34 -7.88
CA THR A 135 -1.19 -23.57 -7.16
C THR A 135 -0.52 -22.89 -5.97
N PHE A 136 -0.89 -21.64 -5.73
CA PHE A 136 -0.40 -20.87 -4.59
C PHE A 136 -1.56 -20.67 -3.64
N SER A 137 -1.90 -21.74 -2.94
CA SER A 137 -3.11 -21.82 -2.11
C SER A 137 -3.13 -20.82 -0.97
N ASN A 138 -1.98 -20.35 -0.49
CA ASN A 138 -1.89 -19.38 0.60
C ASN A 138 -1.60 -17.94 0.13
N LEU A 139 -1.57 -17.69 -1.18
CA LEU A 139 -1.28 -16.36 -1.71
C LEU A 139 -2.48 -15.44 -1.50
N GLU A 140 -2.30 -14.42 -0.66
CA GLU A 140 -3.31 -13.42 -0.34
C GLU A 140 -3.10 -12.12 -1.13
N LYS A 141 -1.84 -11.79 -1.44
CA LYS A 141 -1.48 -10.55 -2.15
C LYS A 141 -0.58 -10.79 -3.35
N LEU A 142 -0.97 -10.24 -4.50
CA LEU A 142 -0.18 -10.23 -5.72
C LEU A 142 -0.08 -8.79 -6.24
N SER A 143 1.13 -8.24 -6.21
CA SER A 143 1.45 -6.92 -6.76
C SER A 143 2.51 -7.09 -7.85
N MET A 144 2.19 -6.61 -9.04
CA MET A 144 3.10 -6.64 -10.17
C MET A 144 3.10 -5.30 -10.86
N TYR A 145 4.30 -4.82 -11.19
CA TYR A 145 4.46 -3.65 -12.04
C TYR A 145 5.25 -4.03 -13.29
N GLY A 146 4.68 -3.67 -14.45
CA GLY A 146 5.27 -3.92 -15.75
C GLY A 146 6.15 -2.77 -16.24
N THR A 147 6.85 -3.03 -17.34
CA THR A 147 7.45 -1.98 -18.17
C THR A 147 6.60 -1.83 -19.43
N ARG A 148 6.28 -0.60 -19.85
CA ARG A 148 5.43 -0.31 -21.03
C ARG A 148 5.88 -0.96 -22.35
N THR A 149 7.08 -1.54 -22.41
CA THR A 149 7.82 -1.81 -23.64
C THR A 149 7.82 -3.27 -24.14
N TYR A 150 7.22 -4.25 -23.45
CA TYR A 150 7.38 -5.66 -23.87
C TYR A 150 6.07 -6.47 -23.85
N LYS A 151 5.60 -6.85 -25.05
CA LYS A 151 4.39 -7.66 -25.28
C LYS A 151 4.62 -9.17 -25.23
N ASP A 152 5.87 -9.63 -25.20
CA ASP A 152 6.23 -10.99 -25.65
C ASP A 152 6.47 -12.04 -24.54
N TYR A 153 6.14 -11.77 -23.28
CA TYR A 153 6.53 -12.64 -22.15
C TYR A 153 5.36 -13.22 -21.34
N LEU A 154 4.14 -13.10 -21.82
CA LEU A 154 2.98 -13.62 -21.13
C LEU A 154 3.01 -15.15 -21.23
N ILE A 155 3.31 -15.79 -20.11
CA ILE A 155 3.39 -17.25 -20.04
C ILE A 155 1.98 -17.80 -20.24
N ALA A 156 1.81 -18.60 -21.30
CA ALA A 156 0.57 -19.30 -21.58
C ALA A 156 0.13 -20.12 -20.35
N GLY A 157 -1.13 -19.98 -19.95
CA GLY A 157 -1.75 -20.81 -18.92
C GLY A 157 -1.93 -20.19 -17.54
N TRP A 158 -1.60 -18.91 -17.33
CA TRP A 158 -2.00 -18.22 -16.10
C TRP A 158 -3.54 -18.22 -15.96
N ASN A 159 -4.04 -18.80 -14.87
CA ASN A 159 -5.45 -18.78 -14.48
C ASN A 159 -5.61 -18.32 -13.02
N MET A 160 -6.65 -17.55 -12.70
CA MET A 160 -6.89 -17.02 -11.36
C MET A 160 -7.29 -18.11 -10.34
N GLY A 161 -7.79 -19.25 -10.80
CA GLY A 161 -8.00 -20.45 -9.97
C GLY A 161 -6.71 -21.02 -9.37
N MET A 162 -5.53 -20.59 -9.80
CA MET A 162 -4.25 -20.92 -9.15
C MET A 162 -4.06 -20.20 -7.81
N PHE A 163 -4.83 -19.16 -7.53
CA PHE A 163 -4.71 -18.30 -6.34
C PHE A 163 -6.05 -18.23 -5.58
N PRO A 164 -6.55 -19.36 -5.04
CA PRO A 164 -7.91 -19.43 -4.49
C PRO A 164 -8.16 -18.49 -3.30
N ASN A 165 -7.11 -18.11 -2.55
CA ASN A 165 -7.20 -17.24 -1.38
C ASN A 165 -6.72 -15.80 -1.66
N LEU A 166 -6.56 -15.40 -2.93
CA LEU A 166 -6.12 -14.05 -3.27
C LEU A 166 -7.20 -13.02 -2.93
N THR A 167 -6.83 -12.02 -2.13
CA THR A 167 -7.73 -10.93 -1.71
C THR A 167 -7.26 -9.57 -2.19
N SER A 168 -5.95 -9.38 -2.38
CA SER A 168 -5.34 -8.12 -2.80
C SER A 168 -4.61 -8.29 -4.14
N LEU A 169 -5.05 -7.55 -5.15
CA LEU A 169 -4.48 -7.58 -6.49
C LEU A 169 -4.06 -6.17 -6.91
N ASP A 170 -2.78 -6.03 -7.25
CA ASP A 170 -2.18 -4.79 -7.73
C ASP A 170 -1.47 -5.04 -9.07
N ILE A 171 -2.01 -4.47 -10.14
CA ILE A 171 -1.49 -4.62 -11.51
C ILE A 171 -1.22 -3.23 -12.08
N CYS A 172 0.05 -2.87 -12.10
CA CYS A 172 0.48 -1.57 -12.62
C CYS A 172 1.15 -1.72 -13.99
N TRP A 173 0.75 -0.87 -14.95
CA TRP A 173 1.40 -0.76 -16.26
C TRP A 173 1.42 -2.04 -17.09
N SER A 174 0.35 -2.84 -17.00
CA SER A 174 0.26 -4.07 -17.78
C SER A 174 -1.19 -4.46 -18.14
N ASP A 175 -1.70 -3.82 -19.19
CA ASP A 175 -3.03 -4.11 -19.75
C ASP A 175 -3.20 -5.56 -20.21
N GLU A 176 -2.12 -6.24 -20.58
CA GLU A 176 -2.20 -7.64 -21.00
C GLU A 176 -2.57 -8.56 -19.84
N TYR A 177 -2.00 -8.38 -18.64
CA TYR A 177 -2.43 -9.15 -17.47
C TYR A 177 -3.89 -8.86 -17.12
N LEU A 178 -4.34 -7.60 -17.23
CA LEU A 178 -5.75 -7.27 -17.01
C LEU A 178 -6.67 -8.01 -17.99
N LYS A 179 -6.31 -8.10 -19.27
CA LYS A 179 -7.07 -8.89 -20.27
C LYS A 179 -7.11 -10.38 -19.94
N PHE A 180 -6.02 -10.94 -19.42
CA PHE A 180 -6.03 -12.34 -18.97
C PHE A 180 -6.91 -12.54 -17.74
N ILE A 181 -6.78 -11.67 -16.73
CA ILE A 181 -7.57 -11.74 -15.51
C ILE A 181 -9.06 -11.57 -15.83
N SER A 182 -9.41 -10.65 -16.73
CA SER A 182 -10.80 -10.41 -17.14
C SER A 182 -11.44 -11.62 -17.83
N THR A 183 -10.66 -12.42 -18.56
CA THR A 183 -11.12 -13.65 -19.22
C THR A 183 -10.96 -14.90 -18.36
N SER A 184 -10.22 -14.82 -17.26
CA SER A 184 -9.94 -15.96 -16.39
C SER A 184 -11.18 -16.45 -15.63
N THR A 185 -11.26 -17.78 -15.49
CA THR A 185 -12.20 -18.46 -14.60
C THR A 185 -11.63 -18.56 -13.19
N GLY A 186 -12.49 -18.61 -12.17
CA GLY A 186 -12.05 -18.79 -10.78
C GLY A 186 -11.36 -17.57 -10.16
N LEU A 187 -11.71 -16.35 -10.61
CA LEU A 187 -11.29 -15.13 -9.91
C LEU A 187 -11.88 -15.15 -8.48
N PRO A 188 -11.05 -15.17 -7.43
CA PRO A 188 -11.54 -15.13 -6.05
C PRO A 188 -12.17 -13.78 -5.71
N PRO A 189 -12.95 -13.69 -4.62
CA PRO A 189 -13.58 -12.45 -4.17
C PRO A 189 -12.51 -11.45 -3.67
N LEU A 190 -12.00 -10.62 -4.56
CA LEU A 190 -11.02 -9.60 -4.25
C LEU A 190 -11.60 -8.54 -3.30
N THR A 191 -10.85 -8.17 -2.27
CA THR A 191 -11.14 -7.08 -1.35
C THR A 191 -10.39 -5.80 -1.72
N GLU A 192 -9.23 -5.92 -2.35
CA GLU A 192 -8.42 -4.80 -2.79
C GLU A 192 -8.04 -4.95 -4.26
N LEU A 193 -8.27 -3.88 -5.03
CA LEU A 193 -7.86 -3.80 -6.43
C LEU A 193 -7.16 -2.47 -6.70
N VAL A 194 -5.88 -2.55 -7.07
CA VAL A 194 -5.06 -1.41 -7.51
C VAL A 194 -4.66 -1.64 -8.95
N VAL A 195 -4.99 -0.71 -9.84
CA VAL A 195 -4.75 -0.88 -11.27
C VAL A 195 -4.21 0.40 -11.89
N SER A 196 -3.15 0.26 -12.67
CA SER A 196 -2.72 1.28 -13.64
C SER A 196 -2.83 0.72 -15.06
N CYS A 197 -3.73 1.29 -15.88
CA CYS A 197 -4.11 0.74 -17.20
C CYS A 197 -4.38 1.82 -18.25
N GLU A 198 -4.15 1.49 -19.52
CA GLU A 198 -4.58 2.30 -20.67
C GLU A 198 -6.01 1.92 -21.10
N ASN A 199 -6.37 0.64 -21.04
CA ASN A 199 -7.65 0.11 -21.51
C ASN A 199 -8.56 -0.32 -20.35
N THR A 200 -9.66 0.41 -20.18
CA THR A 200 -10.59 0.19 -19.06
C THR A 200 -11.61 -0.93 -19.30
N VAL A 201 -11.70 -1.50 -20.50
CA VAL A 201 -12.68 -2.56 -20.82
C VAL A 201 -12.41 -3.82 -20.00
N ALA A 202 -11.14 -4.22 -19.89
CA ALA A 202 -10.76 -5.38 -19.08
C ALA A 202 -11.03 -5.13 -17.58
N LEU A 203 -10.74 -3.92 -17.11
CA LEU A 203 -11.05 -3.48 -15.74
C LEU A 203 -12.56 -3.58 -15.45
N ASP A 204 -13.41 -3.12 -16.37
CA ASP A 204 -14.87 -3.20 -16.19
C ASP A 204 -15.32 -4.65 -15.99
N THR A 205 -14.82 -5.60 -16.78
CA THR A 205 -15.13 -7.03 -16.61
C THR A 205 -14.61 -7.61 -15.29
N ILE A 206 -13.46 -7.14 -14.79
CA ILE A 206 -12.93 -7.56 -13.48
C ILE A 206 -13.85 -7.06 -12.37
N LEU A 207 -14.23 -5.77 -12.41
CA LEU A 207 -15.13 -5.16 -11.44
C LEU A 207 -16.50 -5.84 -11.40
N ASP A 208 -17.02 -6.33 -12.52
CA ASP A 208 -18.27 -7.12 -12.54
C ASP A 208 -18.15 -8.37 -11.67
N LYS A 209 -16.99 -9.03 -11.68
CA LYS A 209 -16.74 -10.28 -10.95
C LYS A 209 -16.51 -10.07 -9.45
N CYS A 210 -15.97 -8.92 -9.02
CA CYS A 210 -15.61 -8.67 -7.62
C CYS A 210 -16.35 -7.49 -6.94
N SER A 211 -17.35 -6.90 -7.59
CA SER A 211 -18.12 -5.76 -7.04
C SER A 211 -18.67 -5.97 -5.63
N GLN A 212 -19.08 -7.20 -5.30
CA GLN A 212 -19.67 -7.54 -4.01
C GLN A 212 -18.64 -7.70 -2.88
N SER A 213 -17.38 -7.95 -3.20
CA SER A 213 -16.32 -8.19 -2.21
C SER A 213 -15.37 -7.00 -2.03
N LEU A 214 -15.27 -6.13 -3.04
CA LEU A 214 -14.33 -5.02 -3.05
C LEU A 214 -14.59 -4.03 -1.91
N ARG A 215 -13.51 -3.75 -1.17
CA ARG A 215 -13.41 -2.72 -0.13
C ARG A 215 -12.58 -1.53 -0.58
N LEU A 216 -11.56 -1.79 -1.40
CA LEU A 216 -10.60 -0.79 -1.87
C LEU A 216 -10.46 -0.88 -3.39
N LEU A 217 -10.68 0.26 -4.05
CA LEU A 217 -10.44 0.42 -5.47
C LEU A 217 -9.55 1.65 -5.73
N HIS A 218 -8.39 1.42 -6.33
CA HIS A 218 -7.51 2.47 -6.83
C HIS A 218 -7.27 2.26 -8.32
N VAL A 219 -7.69 3.22 -9.13
CA VAL A 219 -7.51 3.20 -10.59
C VAL A 219 -6.73 4.42 -11.04
N THR A 220 -5.65 4.17 -11.77
CA THR A 220 -4.91 5.20 -12.49
C THR A 220 -4.96 4.89 -13.98
N THR A 221 -5.39 5.85 -14.79
CA THR A 221 -5.47 5.67 -16.24
C THR A 221 -4.41 6.49 -16.98
N VAL A 222 -4.02 6.01 -18.15
CA VAL A 222 -2.94 6.58 -18.96
C VAL A 222 -3.53 6.81 -20.35
N PHE A 223 -3.69 8.07 -20.77
CA PHE A 223 -4.22 8.46 -22.10
C PHE A 223 -5.52 7.78 -22.51
N GLN A 224 -6.66 8.43 -22.31
CA GLN A 224 -7.88 7.99 -23.00
C GLN A 224 -7.90 8.57 -24.43
N SER A 225 -7.98 7.69 -25.42
CA SER A 225 -8.75 8.01 -26.62
C SER A 225 -10.23 8.08 -26.22
N PRO A 226 -11.05 8.95 -26.86
CA PRO A 226 -12.48 9.03 -26.58
C PRO A 226 -13.11 7.70 -26.97
N THR A 227 -13.23 6.79 -26.01
CA THR A 227 -14.08 5.61 -26.19
C THR A 227 -15.51 6.10 -26.12
N GLU A 228 -16.26 5.81 -27.18
CA GLU A 228 -17.70 6.03 -27.31
C GLU A 228 -18.41 5.78 -25.98
N ASP A 229 -19.32 6.69 -25.61
CA ASP A 229 -20.23 6.62 -24.47
C ASP A 229 -20.96 5.27 -24.44
N ARG A 230 -20.29 4.23 -23.94
CA ARG A 230 -20.95 3.01 -23.54
C ARG A 230 -21.66 3.38 -22.26
N GLN A 231 -23.00 3.41 -22.31
CA GLN A 231 -23.84 3.42 -21.12
C GLN A 231 -23.37 2.28 -20.21
N ARG A 232 -22.54 2.61 -19.22
CA ARG A 232 -22.08 1.65 -18.24
C ARG A 232 -23.25 1.28 -17.37
N VAL A 233 -23.44 -0.01 -17.13
CA VAL A 233 -24.46 -0.47 -16.19
C VAL A 233 -24.06 0.01 -14.79
N LEU A 234 -25.01 0.60 -14.07
CA LEU A 234 -24.82 1.01 -12.69
C LEU A 234 -24.53 -0.24 -11.84
N ARG A 235 -23.37 -0.26 -11.17
CA ARG A 235 -22.97 -1.36 -10.29
C ARG A 235 -23.09 -0.98 -8.84
N VAL A 236 -23.45 -1.93 -7.98
CA VAL A 236 -23.48 -1.72 -6.53
C VAL A 236 -22.24 -2.32 -5.92
N PHE A 237 -21.49 -1.51 -5.19
CA PHE A 237 -20.30 -1.87 -4.43
C PHE A 237 -20.60 -1.74 -2.94
N PRO A 238 -21.28 -2.72 -2.33
CA PRO A 238 -21.82 -2.58 -0.97
C PRO A 238 -20.73 -2.46 0.10
N ASN A 239 -19.53 -3.00 -0.16
CA ASN A 239 -18.44 -3.04 0.82
C ASN A 239 -17.33 -2.02 0.54
N LEU A 240 -17.44 -1.23 -0.53
CA LEU A 240 -16.40 -0.31 -0.97
C LEU A 240 -16.32 0.89 -0.02
N CYS A 241 -15.21 0.99 0.70
CA CYS A 241 -14.91 2.08 1.64
C CYS A 241 -13.84 3.04 1.11
N TYR A 242 -12.99 2.61 0.18
CA TYR A 242 -11.93 3.45 -0.39
C TYR A 242 -12.01 3.48 -1.93
N LEU A 243 -12.15 4.67 -2.51
CA LEU A 243 -12.15 4.90 -3.95
C LEU A 243 -11.17 6.02 -4.34
N ASN A 244 -10.16 5.68 -5.14
CA ASN A 244 -9.17 6.64 -5.65
C ASN A 244 -9.04 6.52 -7.17
N LEU A 245 -9.39 7.59 -7.87
CA LEU A 245 -9.45 7.66 -9.33
C LEU A 245 -8.54 8.78 -9.84
N GLY A 246 -7.79 8.53 -10.91
CA GLY A 246 -7.08 9.60 -11.60
C GLY A 246 -6.12 9.15 -12.69
N PHE A 247 -5.05 9.92 -12.93
CA PHE A 247 -4.22 9.82 -14.13
C PHE A 247 -2.71 9.82 -13.84
N HIS A 248 -1.93 9.25 -14.77
CA HIS A 248 -0.47 9.31 -14.70
C HIS A 248 0.14 10.57 -15.33
N SER A 249 -0.61 11.29 -16.16
CA SER A 249 -0.21 12.57 -16.77
C SER A 249 -1.41 13.51 -16.77
N SER A 250 -1.16 14.81 -16.66
CA SER A 250 -2.18 15.87 -16.76
C SER A 250 -3.11 15.59 -17.94
N SER A 251 -4.35 15.21 -17.64
CA SER A 251 -5.32 14.78 -18.63
C SER A 251 -5.61 15.90 -19.63
N PRO A 252 -5.66 15.64 -20.95
CA PRO A 252 -6.37 16.53 -21.85
C PRO A 252 -7.84 16.55 -21.41
N LYS A 253 -8.33 17.74 -21.03
CA LYS A 253 -9.72 17.99 -20.61
C LYS A 253 -10.70 17.19 -21.49
N GLY A 254 -11.45 16.26 -20.90
CA GLY A 254 -12.64 15.67 -21.55
C GLY A 254 -12.68 14.17 -21.80
N SER A 255 -11.74 13.36 -21.32
CA SER A 255 -11.92 11.89 -21.36
C SER A 255 -11.38 11.26 -20.08
N SER A 256 -12.25 11.20 -19.07
CA SER A 256 -12.01 10.47 -17.83
C SER A 256 -12.76 9.14 -17.85
N TRP A 257 -12.18 8.10 -17.27
CA TRP A 257 -12.90 6.87 -16.97
C TRP A 257 -14.05 7.22 -16.02
N SER A 258 -15.29 7.08 -16.50
CA SER A 258 -16.48 7.34 -15.69
C SER A 258 -16.77 6.13 -14.80
N PHE A 259 -16.34 6.19 -13.54
CA PHE A 259 -16.76 5.20 -12.55
C PHE A 259 -18.28 5.29 -12.36
N ASN A 260 -19.02 4.27 -12.81
CA ASN A 260 -20.47 4.19 -12.67
C ASN A 260 -20.85 3.13 -11.63
N GLY A 261 -20.73 3.49 -10.35
CA GLY A 261 -21.05 2.61 -9.23
C GLY A 261 -21.67 3.34 -8.04
N LEU A 262 -22.58 2.65 -7.34
CA LEU A 262 -23.11 3.05 -6.04
C LEU A 262 -22.27 2.42 -4.93
N ALA A 263 -21.69 3.23 -4.05
CA ALA A 263 -20.87 2.80 -2.92
C ALA A 263 -21.42 3.40 -1.62
N PRO A 264 -22.48 2.81 -1.02
CA PRO A 264 -23.18 3.42 0.12
C PRO A 264 -22.34 3.51 1.40
N ASN A 265 -21.27 2.73 1.51
CA ASN A 265 -20.37 2.69 2.66
C ASN A 265 -19.03 3.36 2.37
N LEU A 266 -18.98 4.28 1.41
CA LEU A 266 -17.75 4.96 1.01
C LEU A 266 -17.27 5.90 2.12
N GLU A 267 -16.03 5.70 2.57
CA GLU A 267 -15.40 6.51 3.61
C GLU A 267 -14.36 7.46 3.03
N PHE A 268 -13.65 7.05 1.98
CA PHE A 268 -12.66 7.84 1.26
C PHE A 268 -12.99 7.94 -0.22
N PHE A 269 -12.97 9.17 -0.73
CA PHE A 269 -13.07 9.44 -2.17
C PHE A 269 -12.00 10.42 -2.64
N TYR A 270 -11.28 10.07 -3.72
CA TYR A 270 -10.51 11.00 -4.53
C TYR A 270 -10.79 10.74 -6.01
N GLY A 271 -11.02 11.81 -6.76
CA GLY A 271 -11.26 11.75 -8.19
C GLY A 271 -10.59 12.90 -8.93
N GLU A 272 -9.44 12.65 -9.53
CA GLU A 272 -8.71 13.64 -10.32
C GLU A 272 -9.56 14.09 -11.52
N GLY A 273 -9.74 15.40 -11.69
CA GLY A 273 -10.47 16.02 -12.78
C GLY A 273 -11.99 15.78 -12.76
N ILE A 274 -12.55 15.19 -11.70
CA ILE A 274 -13.98 14.90 -11.60
C ILE A 274 -14.73 16.12 -11.07
N ALA A 275 -15.40 16.87 -11.96
CA ALA A 275 -16.12 18.10 -11.59
C ALA A 275 -17.41 17.83 -10.81
N VAL A 276 -18.11 16.75 -11.16
CA VAL A 276 -19.30 16.27 -10.45
C VAL A 276 -18.97 14.91 -9.88
N PRO A 277 -18.89 14.78 -8.55
CA PRO A 277 -18.60 13.49 -7.94
C PRO A 277 -19.63 12.41 -8.33
N PRO A 278 -19.27 11.12 -8.28
CA PRO A 278 -20.23 10.04 -8.41
C PRO A 278 -21.38 10.18 -7.40
N VAL A 279 -22.51 9.55 -7.70
CA VAL A 279 -23.70 9.56 -6.82
C VAL A 279 -23.32 9.06 -5.42
N ASP A 280 -23.78 9.79 -4.38
CA ASP A 280 -23.75 9.38 -2.96
C ASP A 280 -22.44 9.54 -2.17
N ILE A 281 -21.50 10.41 -2.58
CA ILE A 281 -20.26 10.61 -1.80
C ILE A 281 -20.39 11.53 -0.58
N TYR A 282 -21.56 12.12 -0.29
CA TYR A 282 -21.70 13.10 0.79
C TYR A 282 -21.52 12.49 2.19
N GLY A 283 -21.57 11.16 2.29
CA GLY A 283 -21.31 10.41 3.52
C GLY A 283 -19.83 10.22 3.87
N VAL A 284 -18.88 10.59 2.98
CA VAL A 284 -17.45 10.32 3.18
C VAL A 284 -16.88 11.06 4.39
N THR A 285 -15.89 10.43 5.02
CA THR A 285 -15.13 11.00 6.14
C THR A 285 -13.76 11.51 5.70
N ALA A 286 -13.31 11.11 4.52
CA ALA A 286 -12.12 11.62 3.86
C ALA A 286 -12.42 11.94 2.38
N LEU A 287 -12.01 13.13 1.96
CA LEU A 287 -12.23 13.63 0.61
C LEU A 287 -10.91 14.15 0.07
N GLY A 288 -10.60 13.82 -1.18
CA GLY A 288 -9.54 14.49 -1.90
C GLY A 288 -10.08 15.29 -3.09
N ILE A 289 -9.52 16.48 -3.28
CA ILE A 289 -9.93 17.43 -4.33
C ILE A 289 -8.71 17.95 -5.08
N ASP A 290 -8.87 18.20 -6.37
CA ASP A 290 -7.86 18.85 -7.23
C ASP A 290 -8.39 20.12 -7.92
N GLN A 291 -9.65 20.46 -7.64
CA GLN A 291 -10.36 21.63 -8.12
C GLN A 291 -11.45 22.05 -7.13
N GLN A 292 -12.04 23.23 -7.32
CA GLN A 292 -12.99 23.78 -6.36
C GLN A 292 -14.28 22.97 -6.28
N HIS A 293 -14.65 22.56 -5.06
CA HIS A 293 -15.90 21.85 -4.76
C HIS A 293 -16.68 22.58 -3.66
N ASP A 294 -18.00 22.44 -3.66
CA ASP A 294 -18.83 22.92 -2.56
C ASP A 294 -18.73 21.97 -1.35
N LEU A 295 -17.91 22.39 -0.38
CA LEU A 295 -17.66 21.64 0.85
C LEU A 295 -18.85 21.67 1.83
N SER A 296 -19.90 22.46 1.57
CA SER A 296 -21.05 22.59 2.49
C SER A 296 -21.84 21.29 2.66
N THR A 297 -21.76 20.39 1.68
CA THR A 297 -22.45 19.09 1.67
C THR A 297 -21.72 18.01 2.49
N PHE A 298 -20.46 18.23 2.86
CA PHE A 298 -19.60 17.25 3.53
C PHE A 298 -19.52 17.47 5.04
N SER A 299 -20.64 17.24 5.72
CA SER A 299 -20.77 17.48 7.18
C SER A 299 -19.94 16.53 8.05
N LYS A 300 -19.69 15.30 7.59
CA LYS A 300 -18.92 14.25 8.29
C LYS A 300 -17.42 14.24 7.96
N LEU A 301 -16.95 15.20 7.18
CA LEU A 301 -15.58 15.23 6.69
C LEU A 301 -14.59 15.48 7.82
N LYS A 302 -13.62 14.58 7.98
CA LYS A 302 -12.54 14.63 8.97
C LYS A 302 -11.19 14.91 8.33
N MET A 303 -10.96 14.38 7.13
CA MET A 303 -9.72 14.53 6.38
C MET A 303 -9.99 15.15 5.01
N LEU A 304 -9.21 16.18 4.64
CA LEU A 304 -9.25 16.78 3.32
C LEU A 304 -7.86 16.70 2.67
N TYR A 305 -7.75 15.98 1.56
CA TYR A 305 -6.57 16.01 0.70
C TYR A 305 -6.75 17.04 -0.42
N ILE A 306 -5.74 17.88 -0.65
CA ILE A 306 -5.76 18.90 -1.69
C ILE A 306 -4.58 18.65 -2.64
N ALA A 307 -4.91 18.21 -3.84
CA ALA A 307 -3.98 18.04 -4.95
C ALA A 307 -3.81 19.33 -5.75
N GLY A 308 -2.74 19.40 -6.55
CA GLY A 308 -2.52 20.49 -7.49
C GLY A 308 -1.65 21.64 -6.97
N GLU A 309 -1.92 22.85 -7.46
CA GLU A 309 -1.06 24.02 -7.21
C GLU A 309 -1.25 24.59 -5.79
N PRO A 310 -0.17 25.08 -5.14
CA PRO A 310 -0.24 25.66 -3.79
C PRO A 310 -1.30 26.76 -3.63
N VAL A 311 -1.50 27.59 -4.65
CA VAL A 311 -2.48 28.68 -4.61
C VAL A 311 -3.90 28.14 -4.39
N PHE A 312 -4.25 27.04 -5.05
CA PHE A 312 -5.57 26.41 -4.90
C PHE A 312 -5.80 25.91 -3.47
N ALA A 313 -4.78 25.28 -2.87
CA ALA A 313 -4.87 24.83 -1.48
C ALA A 313 -5.06 26.00 -0.50
N LEU A 314 -4.37 27.12 -0.73
CA LEU A 314 -4.55 28.32 0.09
C LEU A 314 -5.97 28.89 -0.04
N ASP A 315 -6.53 28.93 -1.25
CA ASP A 315 -7.88 29.43 -1.48
C ASP A 315 -8.95 28.57 -0.79
N VAL A 316 -8.81 27.25 -0.80
CA VAL A 316 -9.67 26.34 -0.03
C VAL A 316 -9.55 26.60 1.48
N ILE A 317 -8.34 26.84 1.98
CA ILE A 317 -8.11 27.11 3.41
C ILE A 317 -8.71 28.46 3.84
N ARG A 318 -8.59 29.50 2.99
CA ARG A 318 -9.26 30.79 3.21
C ARG A 318 -10.76 30.61 3.32
N ASP A 319 -11.34 29.83 2.40
CA ASP A 319 -12.77 29.55 2.39
C ASP A 319 -13.26 28.80 3.65
N LEU A 320 -12.49 27.82 4.13
CA LEU A 320 -12.76 27.11 5.39
C LEU A 320 -12.67 28.03 6.63
N ASN A 321 -11.80 29.05 6.59
CA ASN A 321 -11.70 30.05 7.65
C ASN A 321 -12.85 31.06 7.60
N ASP A 322 -13.19 31.57 6.42
CA ASP A 322 -14.24 32.57 6.21
C ASP A 322 -15.64 31.98 6.48
N ARG A 323 -15.79 30.67 6.31
CA ARG A 323 -17.02 29.91 6.61
C ARG A 323 -16.76 28.81 7.64
N PRO A 324 -16.65 29.14 8.95
CA PRO A 324 -16.26 28.19 10.00
C PRO A 324 -17.18 26.98 10.17
N TRP A 325 -18.43 27.06 9.70
CA TRP A 325 -19.40 25.96 9.75
C TRP A 325 -19.17 24.89 8.68
N LEU A 326 -18.32 25.15 7.67
CA LEU A 326 -17.95 24.15 6.68
C LEU A 326 -17.13 23.04 7.35
N CYS A 327 -17.50 21.79 7.04
CA CYS A 327 -16.83 20.59 7.53
C CYS A 327 -16.55 20.67 9.04
N PRO A 328 -17.60 20.65 9.89
CA PRO A 328 -17.46 20.86 11.34
C PRO A 328 -16.60 19.79 12.00
N GLU A 329 -16.52 18.60 11.41
CA GLU A 329 -15.69 17.50 11.91
C GLU A 329 -14.22 17.54 11.42
N LEU A 330 -13.85 18.49 10.57
CA LEU A 330 -12.52 18.53 9.94
C LEU A 330 -11.41 18.62 11.00
N SER A 331 -10.47 17.69 10.95
CA SER A 331 -9.34 17.58 11.86
C SER A 331 -7.99 17.49 11.15
N GLN A 332 -7.96 17.14 9.87
CA GLN A 332 -6.72 16.99 9.11
C GLN A 332 -6.85 17.53 7.68
N ILE A 333 -5.83 18.24 7.22
CA ILE A 333 -5.64 18.66 5.83
C ILE A 333 -4.29 18.16 5.34
N SER A 334 -4.24 17.57 4.15
CA SER A 334 -3.01 17.14 3.51
C SER A 334 -2.87 17.76 2.15
N VAL A 335 -1.72 18.35 1.85
CA VAL A 335 -1.47 19.02 0.58
C VAL A 335 -0.38 18.31 -0.20
N GLU A 336 -0.64 18.09 -1.49
CA GLU A 336 0.27 17.35 -2.38
C GLU A 336 1.63 18.02 -2.52
N ARG A 337 1.63 19.33 -2.73
CA ARG A 337 2.83 20.13 -2.94
C ARG A 337 3.14 20.99 -1.71
N HIS A 338 4.40 21.32 -1.56
CA HIS A 338 4.79 22.32 -0.56
C HIS A 338 4.16 23.67 -0.90
N LEU A 339 3.54 24.28 0.11
CA LEU A 339 3.08 25.66 0.03
C LEU A 339 4.23 26.61 0.39
N GLU A 340 4.51 27.60 -0.44
CA GLU A 340 5.39 28.72 -0.02
C GLU A 340 4.72 29.54 1.10
N THR A 341 3.39 29.53 1.14
CA THR A 341 2.52 30.25 2.08
C THR A 341 2.10 29.43 3.30
N ILE A 342 2.88 28.41 3.72
CA ILE A 342 2.59 27.56 4.90
C ILE A 342 2.20 28.38 6.14
N LYS A 343 2.89 29.50 6.37
CA LYS A 343 2.61 30.37 7.53
C LYS A 343 1.22 30.99 7.46
N GLU A 344 0.79 31.43 6.28
CA GLU A 344 -0.54 32.02 6.07
C GLU A 344 -1.63 30.96 6.26
N ALA A 345 -1.46 29.79 5.64
CA ALA A 345 -2.38 28.66 5.80
C ALA A 345 -2.53 28.25 7.27
N ALA A 346 -1.42 28.13 8.01
CA ALA A 346 -1.44 27.77 9.42
C ALA A 346 -2.14 28.84 10.29
N GLU A 347 -1.93 30.12 9.99
CA GLU A 347 -2.59 31.22 10.71
C GLU A 347 -4.10 31.21 10.49
N LEU A 348 -4.56 31.01 9.25
CA LEU A 348 -5.99 30.86 8.92
C LEU A 348 -6.62 29.67 9.65
N LEU A 349 -5.95 28.51 9.69
CA LEU A 349 -6.47 27.35 10.42
C LEU A 349 -6.50 27.58 11.94
N ASN A 350 -5.53 28.30 12.49
CA ASN A 350 -5.54 28.70 13.90
C ASN A 350 -6.67 29.70 14.22
N GLN A 351 -6.97 30.63 13.31
CA GLN A 351 -8.10 31.55 13.43
C GLN A 351 -9.43 30.78 13.40
N ARG A 352 -9.60 29.88 12.44
CA ARG A 352 -10.75 28.96 12.40
C ARG A 352 -10.89 28.18 13.70
N ALA A 353 -9.80 27.62 14.22
CA ALA A 353 -9.82 26.83 15.46
C ALA A 353 -10.28 27.64 16.68
N LYS A 354 -9.99 28.94 16.75
CA LYS A 354 -10.52 29.84 17.80
C LYS A 354 -12.04 29.99 17.70
N THR A 355 -12.58 29.97 16.49
CA THR A 355 -14.03 30.10 16.23
C THR A 355 -14.78 28.78 16.42
N THR A 356 -14.21 27.66 15.95
CA THR A 356 -14.87 26.34 15.98
C THR A 356 -14.53 25.51 17.21
N GLY A 357 -13.48 25.87 17.95
CA GLY A 357 -12.93 25.06 19.04
C GLY A 357 -12.20 23.79 18.59
N ARG A 358 -12.04 23.57 17.27
CA ARG A 358 -11.41 22.37 16.70
C ARG A 358 -10.13 22.74 15.96
N LYS A 359 -9.01 22.17 16.42
CA LYS A 359 -7.71 22.29 15.74
C LYS A 359 -7.70 21.40 14.50
N VAL A 360 -7.13 21.92 13.42
CA VAL A 360 -6.90 21.19 12.16
C VAL A 360 -5.40 20.99 12.00
N GLU A 361 -4.96 19.75 11.88
CA GLU A 361 -3.59 19.39 11.58
C GLU A 361 -3.33 19.49 10.08
N MET A 362 -2.10 19.82 9.69
CA MET A 362 -1.76 20.08 8.29
C MET A 362 -0.44 19.42 7.90
N ASP A 363 -0.52 18.55 6.88
CA ASP A 363 0.60 17.82 6.29
C ASP A 363 0.89 18.31 4.87
N PHE A 364 2.16 18.24 4.45
CA PHE A 364 2.61 18.71 3.14
C PHE A 364 3.46 17.66 2.43
N GLY A 365 3.50 17.72 1.11
CA GLY A 365 4.30 16.79 0.31
C GLY A 365 3.68 15.39 0.23
N VAL A 366 2.40 15.26 0.58
CA VAL A 366 1.69 13.98 0.58
C VAL A 366 1.33 13.63 -0.85
N ARG A 367 2.09 12.74 -1.48
CA ARG A 367 1.78 12.31 -2.85
C ARG A 367 0.49 11.48 -2.88
N ARG A 368 -0.28 11.62 -3.96
CA ARG A 368 -1.49 10.82 -4.20
C ARG A 368 -1.31 9.31 -4.00
N ILE A 369 -0.15 8.77 -4.39
CA ILE A 369 0.16 7.34 -4.25
C ILE A 369 0.23 6.89 -2.77
N ASN A 370 0.52 7.81 -1.85
CA ASN A 370 0.62 7.55 -0.41
C ASN A 370 -0.72 7.67 0.31
N LEU A 371 -1.79 8.14 -0.36
CA LEU A 371 -3.09 8.38 0.28
C LEU A 371 -3.71 7.10 0.85
N LEU A 372 -3.45 5.97 0.21
CA LEU A 372 -3.94 4.69 0.72
C LEU A 372 -3.30 4.37 2.08
N ASP A 373 -1.98 4.50 2.18
CA ASP A 373 -1.26 4.21 3.42
C ASP A 373 -1.65 5.21 4.52
N GLN A 374 -1.79 6.49 4.17
CA GLN A 374 -2.27 7.51 5.10
C GLN A 374 -3.70 7.24 5.59
N TRP A 375 -4.60 6.84 4.69
CA TRP A 375 -5.98 6.50 5.04
C TRP A 375 -6.02 5.29 5.99
N ARG A 376 -5.20 4.27 5.72
CA ARG A 376 -5.04 3.08 6.58
C ARG A 376 -4.56 3.43 7.98
N GLU A 377 -3.55 4.28 8.08
CA GLU A 377 -3.01 4.77 9.36
C GLU A 377 -4.03 5.59 10.14
N THR A 378 -4.72 6.51 9.46
CA THR A 378 -5.62 7.48 10.11
C THR A 378 -6.94 6.84 10.54
N MET A 379 -7.49 5.94 9.73
CA MET A 379 -8.75 5.27 10.04
C MET A 379 -8.58 4.06 10.97
N ASN A 380 -7.35 3.74 11.40
CA ASN A 380 -7.03 2.52 12.16
C ASN A 380 -7.51 1.24 11.42
N VAL A 381 -7.68 1.32 10.10
CA VAL A 381 -8.25 0.23 9.27
C VAL A 381 -7.21 -0.87 9.08
N ASP A 382 -5.93 -0.51 9.10
CA ASP A 382 -4.80 -1.42 9.15
C ASP A 382 -3.76 -0.92 10.18
N GLN A 383 -4.10 -0.94 11.47
CA GLN A 383 -3.03 -1.46 12.33
C GLN A 383 -2.75 -2.83 11.73
N PRO A 384 -1.51 -3.16 11.29
CA PRO A 384 -1.20 -4.56 11.16
C PRO A 384 -1.69 -5.14 12.47
N THR A 385 -2.55 -6.14 12.41
CA THR A 385 -2.50 -7.13 13.46
C THR A 385 -1.01 -7.38 13.59
N SER A 386 -0.42 -6.81 14.65
CA SER A 386 0.78 -7.36 15.23
C SER A 386 0.53 -8.84 15.08
N PHE A 387 1.38 -9.49 14.29
CA PHE A 387 1.32 -10.92 14.14
C PHE A 387 1.51 -11.42 15.56
N VAL A 388 0.39 -11.57 16.27
CA VAL A 388 0.32 -12.15 17.59
C VAL A 388 0.75 -13.59 17.30
N PRO A 389 1.81 -14.06 17.98
CA PRO A 389 2.54 -15.27 17.61
C PRO A 389 1.66 -16.50 17.38
#